data_AF-A0A0G1ND29-F1
#
_entry.id   AF-A0A0G1ND29-F1
#
_cell.length_a   1.000
_cell.length_b   1.000
_cell.length_c   1.000
_cell.angle_alpha   90.00
_cell.angle_beta   90.00
_cell.angle_gamma   90.00
#
_symmetry.space_group_name_H-M   'P 1'
#
loop_
_entity.id
_entity.type
_entity.pdbx_description
1 polymer ?
#
loop_
_entity_poly.entity_id
_entity_poly.type
_entity_poly.pdbx_seq_one_letter_code
_entity_poly.pdbx_strand_id
1 'polypeptide(L)'
;MAKFGCSMLLSIAERARLLAKSVMMLLMKYLIALLVVVIISLAGALAYFVGRNSGQPAISQQASTTSAVRSKPVEIVTTPSPIVDSTKLITGGGILSFPRYEVMIPADWTFSRESQTTDDEKITISGDIFTITILQGGFGGSICLFPGDPDLEGPSGRYDYYQEITTNSNDRFRRVWNSGPFTGYSLCQLTQYGWNAPTLYGHISIEASQVPTSQQTVILDGVLASFTKK
;
A
#
# COMPACT_ATOMS: atom_id res chain seq x y z
N MET A 1 28.26 -56.75 -65.53
CA MET A 1 28.69 -56.11 -64.27
C MET A 1 28.42 -54.62 -64.37
N ALA A 2 27.46 -54.03 -63.63
CA ALA A 2 27.35 -52.57 -63.34
C ALA A 2 25.96 -52.16 -62.80
N LYS A 3 25.39 -52.86 -61.79
CA LYS A 3 24.12 -52.41 -61.14
C LYS A 3 24.14 -52.33 -59.62
N PHE A 4 25.26 -52.62 -58.96
CA PHE A 4 25.37 -52.57 -57.49
C PHE A 4 25.89 -51.24 -56.92
N GLY A 5 26.43 -50.33 -57.75
CA GLY A 5 27.07 -49.09 -57.26
C GLY A 5 26.12 -47.92 -56.95
N CYS A 6 24.97 -47.83 -57.62
CA CYS A 6 24.12 -46.63 -57.55
C CYS A 6 23.22 -46.57 -56.30
N SER A 7 22.75 -47.73 -55.80
CA SER A 7 21.88 -47.80 -54.61
C SER A 7 22.63 -47.52 -53.30
N MET A 8 23.92 -47.87 -53.22
CA MET A 8 24.73 -47.71 -52.01
C MET A 8 25.09 -46.24 -51.74
N LEU A 9 25.32 -45.45 -52.80
CA LEU A 9 25.67 -44.02 -52.69
C LEU A 9 24.49 -43.16 -52.21
N LEU A 10 23.26 -43.49 -52.61
CA LEU A 10 22.05 -42.78 -52.14
C LEU A 10 21.83 -42.97 -50.62
N SER A 11 22.12 -44.16 -50.10
CA SER A 11 21.99 -44.48 -48.68
C SER A 11 23.01 -43.73 -47.80
N ILE A 12 24.21 -43.49 -48.32
CA ILE A 12 25.27 -42.77 -47.59
C ILE A 12 24.93 -41.28 -47.49
N ALA A 13 24.37 -40.68 -48.55
CA ALA A 13 23.98 -39.27 -48.58
C ALA A 13 22.85 -38.93 -47.59
N GLU A 14 21.85 -39.82 -47.44
CA GLU A 14 20.78 -39.63 -46.45
C GLU A 14 21.28 -39.77 -45.01
N ARG A 15 22.17 -40.74 -44.75
CA ARG A 15 22.81 -40.90 -43.44
C ARG A 15 23.68 -39.69 -43.09
N ALA A 16 24.40 -39.11 -44.04
CA ALA A 16 25.17 -37.90 -43.85
C ALA A 16 24.29 -36.68 -43.52
N ARG A 17 23.12 -36.52 -44.19
CA ARG A 17 22.16 -35.44 -43.88
C ARG A 17 21.53 -35.60 -42.49
N LEU A 18 21.19 -36.82 -42.08
CA LEU A 18 20.65 -37.09 -40.74
C LEU A 18 21.70 -36.85 -39.65
N LEU A 19 22.95 -37.26 -39.88
CA LEU A 19 24.07 -36.96 -38.97
C LEU A 19 24.32 -35.46 -38.87
N ALA A 20 24.34 -34.74 -39.99
CA ALA A 20 24.51 -33.28 -39.99
C ALA A 20 23.38 -32.57 -39.24
N LYS A 21 22.12 -33.00 -39.43
CA LYS A 21 20.96 -32.43 -38.71
C LYS A 21 21.03 -32.72 -37.21
N SER A 22 21.46 -33.92 -36.82
CA SER A 22 21.62 -34.29 -35.40
C SER A 22 22.75 -33.49 -34.73
N VAL A 23 23.90 -33.35 -35.41
CA VAL A 23 25.02 -32.51 -34.96
C VAL A 23 24.61 -31.04 -34.85
N MET A 24 23.89 -30.50 -35.84
CA MET A 24 23.39 -29.13 -35.82
C MET A 24 22.39 -28.89 -34.68
N MET A 25 21.51 -29.85 -34.38
CA MET A 25 20.59 -29.76 -33.24
C MET A 25 21.32 -29.85 -31.89
N LEU A 26 22.38 -30.65 -31.76
CA LEU A 26 23.22 -30.62 -30.57
C LEU A 26 23.92 -29.27 -30.42
N LEU A 27 24.55 -28.75 -31.49
CA LEU A 27 25.23 -27.45 -31.48
C LEU A 27 24.27 -26.32 -31.08
N MET A 28 23.06 -26.29 -31.62
CA MET A 28 22.07 -25.26 -31.28
C MET A 28 21.62 -25.33 -29.81
N LYS A 29 21.52 -26.52 -29.22
CA LYS A 29 21.21 -26.68 -27.79
C LYS A 29 22.32 -26.14 -26.90
N TYR A 30 23.59 -26.42 -27.24
CA TYR A 30 24.72 -25.86 -26.50
C TYR A 30 24.82 -24.35 -26.64
N LEU A 31 24.49 -23.80 -27.81
CA LEU A 31 24.48 -22.36 -28.06
C LEU A 31 23.40 -21.65 -27.24
N ILE A 32 22.19 -22.23 -27.16
CA ILE A 32 21.11 -21.74 -26.30
C ILE A 32 21.50 -21.83 -24.82
N ALA A 33 22.06 -22.95 -24.38
CA ALA A 33 22.52 -23.12 -22.99
C ALA A 33 23.62 -22.10 -22.62
N LEU A 34 24.59 -21.88 -23.52
CA LEU A 34 25.64 -20.88 -23.33
C LEU A 34 25.04 -19.47 -23.25
N LEU A 35 24.08 -19.13 -24.10
CA LEU A 35 23.40 -17.84 -24.10
C LEU A 35 22.63 -17.60 -22.79
N VAL A 36 21.95 -18.61 -22.25
CA VAL A 36 21.27 -18.53 -20.95
C VAL A 36 22.26 -18.30 -19.81
N VAL A 37 23.39 -19.01 -19.80
CA VAL A 37 24.45 -18.82 -18.79
C VAL A 37 25.03 -17.41 -18.86
N VAL A 38 25.26 -16.89 -20.07
CA VAL A 38 25.74 -15.51 -20.28
C VAL A 38 24.73 -14.50 -19.73
N ILE A 39 23.44 -14.64 -20.03
CA ILE A 39 22.40 -13.73 -19.52
C ILE A 39 22.33 -13.74 -17.98
N ILE A 40 22.35 -14.93 -17.35
CA ILE A 40 22.32 -15.05 -15.89
C ILE A 40 23.57 -14.41 -15.27
N SER A 41 24.74 -14.62 -15.86
CA SER A 41 25.99 -14.01 -15.38
C SER A 41 26.00 -12.48 -15.52
N LEU A 42 25.44 -11.94 -16.61
CA LEU A 42 25.28 -10.50 -16.82
C LEU A 42 24.29 -9.88 -15.82
N ALA A 43 23.15 -10.51 -15.58
CA ALA A 43 22.16 -10.04 -14.61
C ALA A 43 22.74 -10.04 -13.18
N GLY A 44 23.47 -11.10 -12.80
CA GLY A 44 24.16 -11.17 -11.51
C GLY A 44 25.26 -10.12 -11.34
N ALA A 45 26.06 -9.89 -12.39
CA ALA A 45 27.12 -8.86 -12.37
C ALA A 45 26.55 -7.45 -12.27
N LEU A 46 25.45 -7.14 -12.98
CA LEU A 46 24.76 -5.85 -12.90
C LEU A 46 24.18 -5.61 -11.50
N ALA A 47 23.50 -6.60 -10.91
CA ALA A 47 22.99 -6.50 -9.54
C ALA A 47 24.10 -6.28 -8.51
N TYR A 48 25.24 -6.96 -8.67
CA TYR A 48 26.40 -6.81 -7.78
C TYR A 48 27.07 -5.43 -7.92
N PHE A 49 27.22 -4.90 -9.13
CA PHE A 49 27.80 -3.56 -9.34
C PHE A 49 26.87 -2.43 -8.87
N VAL A 50 25.56 -2.56 -9.10
CA VAL A 50 24.56 -1.60 -8.58
C VAL A 50 24.53 -1.64 -7.05
N GLY A 51 24.56 -2.83 -6.45
CA GLY A 51 24.60 -3.00 -4.99
C GLY A 51 25.88 -2.48 -4.34
N ARG A 52 27.04 -2.61 -5.00
CA ARG A 52 28.34 -2.15 -4.46
C ARG A 52 28.54 -0.64 -4.57
N ASN A 53 27.96 0.02 -5.59
CA ASN A 53 28.01 1.48 -5.74
C ASN A 53 26.89 2.20 -5.00
N SER A 54 25.90 1.47 -4.48
CA SER A 54 24.92 1.99 -3.52
C SER A 54 25.55 2.08 -2.15
N GLY A 55 26.53 2.99 -2.01
CA GLY A 55 26.99 3.44 -0.70
C GLY A 55 25.79 3.85 0.13
N GLN A 56 25.84 3.53 1.44
CA GLN A 56 24.91 3.98 2.46
C GLN A 56 24.37 5.37 2.12
N PRO A 57 23.03 5.60 2.12
CA PRO A 57 22.52 6.95 1.96
C PRO A 57 23.11 7.79 3.09
N ALA A 58 24.02 8.70 2.73
CA ALA A 58 24.47 9.73 3.61
C ALA A 58 23.22 10.51 4.03
N ILE A 59 23.00 10.61 5.34
CA ILE A 59 22.01 11.53 5.90
C ILE A 59 22.52 12.92 5.54
N SER A 60 22.06 13.45 4.41
CA SER A 60 22.23 14.85 4.06
C SER A 60 21.30 15.61 4.99
N GLN A 61 21.87 16.18 6.07
CA GLN A 61 21.25 17.28 6.79
C GLN A 61 21.23 18.49 5.84
N GLN A 62 20.27 18.47 4.91
CA GLN A 62 19.93 19.66 4.16
C GLN A 62 19.10 20.53 5.10
N ALA A 63 19.68 21.67 5.50
CA ALA A 63 18.98 22.68 6.27
C ALA A 63 17.68 23.06 5.54
N SER A 64 16.54 22.62 6.08
CA SER A 64 15.23 23.05 5.62
C SER A 64 15.09 24.54 5.92
N THR A 65 15.06 25.36 4.88
CA THR A 65 14.36 26.64 4.95
C THR A 65 12.89 26.33 5.17
N THR A 66 12.46 26.49 6.42
CA THR A 66 11.09 26.32 6.88
C THR A 66 10.17 27.29 6.15
N SER A 67 9.59 26.88 5.01
CA SER A 67 8.28 27.41 4.63
C SER A 67 7.32 26.89 5.68
N ALA A 68 6.92 27.78 6.58
CA ALA A 68 5.95 27.48 7.61
C ALA A 68 4.66 26.96 6.96
N VAL A 69 4.45 25.64 7.01
CA VAL A 69 3.12 25.07 6.94
C VAL A 69 2.33 25.75 8.04
N ARG A 70 1.25 26.44 7.67
CA ARG A 70 0.36 27.11 8.61
C ARG A 70 -0.45 26.04 9.35
N SER A 71 0.17 25.38 10.33
CA SER A 71 -0.57 24.86 11.46
C SER A 71 -1.16 26.07 12.17
N LYS A 72 -2.47 26.27 12.05
CA LYS A 72 -3.15 27.19 12.96
C LYS A 72 -2.99 26.58 14.36
N PRO A 73 -2.47 27.31 15.36
CA PRO A 73 -2.51 26.83 16.74
C PRO A 73 -3.99 26.67 17.09
N VAL A 74 -4.44 25.43 17.26
CA VAL A 74 -5.64 25.18 18.05
C VAL A 74 -5.18 25.36 19.48
N GLU A 75 -5.63 26.46 20.07
CA GLU A 75 -5.53 26.77 21.48
C GLU A 75 -5.89 25.51 22.28
N ILE A 76 -5.02 25.10 23.20
CA ILE A 76 -5.32 24.01 24.14
C ILE A 76 -6.41 24.55 25.07
N VAL A 77 -7.66 24.38 24.66
CA VAL A 77 -8.82 24.61 25.53
C VAL A 77 -8.89 23.42 26.47
N THR A 78 -8.21 23.52 27.62
CA THR A 78 -8.57 22.73 28.80
C THR A 78 -9.90 23.25 29.34
N THR A 79 -11.03 22.70 28.89
CA THR A 79 -12.33 22.76 29.59
C THR A 79 -13.28 21.69 29.04
N PRO A 80 -14.28 21.27 29.84
CA PRO A 80 -14.61 19.87 30.06
C PRO A 80 -15.25 19.20 28.83
N SER A 81 -15.05 17.88 28.75
CA SER A 81 -15.70 16.97 27.82
C SER A 81 -17.14 17.40 27.51
N PRO A 82 -17.53 17.55 26.22
CA PRO A 82 -18.94 17.54 25.90
C PRO A 82 -19.49 16.18 26.35
N ILE A 83 -20.72 16.19 26.85
CA ILE A 83 -21.48 15.02 27.25
C ILE A 83 -21.43 14.04 26.09
N VAL A 84 -20.60 13.00 26.20
CA VAL A 84 -20.62 11.89 25.27
C VAL A 84 -21.80 11.05 25.73
N ASP A 85 -22.92 11.24 25.03
CA ASP A 85 -24.01 10.28 24.98
C ASP A 85 -23.41 8.87 24.96
N SER A 86 -23.93 7.99 25.81
CA SER A 86 -23.68 6.54 25.85
C SER A 86 -22.86 6.03 24.66
N THR A 87 -21.69 5.43 24.87
CA THR A 87 -20.90 4.84 23.78
C THR A 87 -21.14 3.33 23.67
N LYS A 88 -20.87 2.75 22.50
CA LYS A 88 -20.82 1.31 22.30
C LYS A 88 -19.55 0.88 21.59
N LEU A 89 -19.13 -0.34 21.90
CA LEU A 89 -17.96 -0.98 21.33
C LEU A 89 -18.34 -1.75 20.08
N ILE A 90 -17.59 -1.59 19.00
CA ILE A 90 -17.63 -2.46 17.84
C ILE A 90 -16.26 -3.09 17.62
N THR A 91 -16.23 -4.26 16.98
CA THR A 91 -15.00 -4.98 16.64
C THR A 91 -14.86 -5.12 15.12
N GLY A 92 -13.64 -5.34 14.65
CA GLY A 92 -13.35 -5.71 13.26
C GLY A 92 -11.97 -6.35 13.16
N GLY A 93 -11.54 -6.67 11.95
CA GLY A 93 -10.20 -7.22 11.75
C GLY A 93 -10.08 -8.72 12.01
N GLY A 94 -8.83 -9.18 12.01
CA GLY A 94 -8.50 -10.61 12.07
C GLY A 94 -8.62 -11.31 10.71
N ILE A 95 -8.53 -10.54 9.62
CA ILE A 95 -8.58 -11.02 8.24
C ILE A 95 -7.26 -10.67 7.55
N LEU A 96 -6.68 -11.63 6.83
CA LEU A 96 -5.38 -11.51 6.18
C LEU A 96 -4.29 -11.02 7.17
N SER A 97 -3.65 -9.89 6.87
CA SER A 97 -2.63 -9.25 7.69
C SER A 97 -3.17 -8.19 8.65
N PHE A 98 -4.48 -7.90 8.63
CA PHE A 98 -5.08 -6.92 9.53
C PHE A 98 -5.33 -7.56 10.91
N PRO A 99 -4.72 -7.04 12.00
CA PRO A 99 -5.03 -7.51 13.35
C PRO A 99 -6.49 -7.25 13.70
N ARG A 100 -6.95 -7.93 14.75
CA ARG A 100 -8.23 -7.59 15.35
C ARG A 100 -8.16 -6.22 15.99
N TYR A 101 -9.27 -5.51 15.97
CA TYR A 101 -9.37 -4.21 16.61
C TYR A 101 -10.74 -3.98 17.21
N GLU A 102 -10.77 -2.95 18.04
CA GLU A 102 -11.94 -2.40 18.70
C GLU A 102 -12.00 -0.90 18.44
N VAL A 103 -13.20 -0.36 18.30
CA VAL A 103 -13.44 1.09 18.20
C VAL A 103 -14.73 1.44 18.94
N MET A 104 -14.70 2.55 19.67
CA MET A 104 -15.85 3.09 20.38
C MET A 104 -16.58 4.08 19.48
N ILE A 105 -17.89 3.91 19.34
CA ILE A 105 -18.76 4.82 18.61
C ILE A 105 -19.88 5.34 19.51
N PRO A 106 -20.44 6.53 19.24
CA PRO A 106 -21.66 6.99 19.90
C PRO A 106 -22.78 5.93 19.77
N ALA A 107 -23.62 5.75 20.81
CA ALA A 107 -24.60 4.66 20.81
C ALA A 107 -25.73 4.85 19.78
N ASP A 108 -26.04 6.10 19.46
CA ASP A 108 -27.00 6.50 18.43
C ASP A 108 -26.49 6.21 17.01
N TRP A 109 -25.18 6.11 16.81
CA TRP A 109 -24.61 5.72 15.52
C TRP A 109 -24.91 4.26 15.21
N THR A 110 -25.12 3.94 13.95
CA THR A 110 -25.35 2.56 13.50
C THR A 110 -24.09 2.00 12.86
N PHE A 111 -23.98 0.67 12.79
CA PHE A 111 -22.96 0.04 11.97
C PHE A 111 -23.53 -1.16 11.24
N SER A 112 -23.01 -1.40 10.03
CA SER A 112 -23.25 -2.59 9.24
C SER A 112 -21.93 -3.28 8.94
N ARG A 113 -21.99 -4.61 8.75
CA ARG A 113 -20.86 -5.42 8.31
C ARG A 113 -21.27 -6.18 7.06
N GLU A 114 -20.45 -6.05 6.02
CA GLU A 114 -20.58 -6.78 4.76
C GLU A 114 -19.28 -7.57 4.54
N SER A 115 -19.40 -8.76 3.95
CA SER A 115 -18.28 -9.62 3.58
C SER A 115 -18.70 -10.46 2.39
N GLN A 116 -17.90 -10.48 1.32
CA GLN A 116 -18.19 -11.26 0.11
C GLN A 116 -17.51 -12.64 0.15
N THR A 117 -16.44 -12.78 0.93
CA THR A 117 -15.55 -13.93 1.05
C THR A 117 -14.96 -14.01 2.47
N THR A 118 -14.16 -15.03 2.78
CA THR A 118 -13.45 -15.11 4.07
C THR A 118 -12.32 -14.09 4.22
N ASP A 119 -11.93 -13.45 3.12
CA ASP A 119 -10.70 -12.65 3.00
C ASP A 119 -10.99 -11.15 2.86
N ASP A 120 -12.25 -10.74 2.95
CA ASP A 120 -12.70 -9.35 2.91
C ASP A 120 -13.72 -9.02 4.01
N GLU A 121 -13.62 -7.81 4.52
CA GLU A 121 -14.61 -7.22 5.44
C GLU A 121 -14.78 -5.75 5.09
N LYS A 122 -16.03 -5.31 5.09
CA LYS A 122 -16.42 -3.91 5.03
C LYS A 122 -17.27 -3.60 6.25
N ILE A 123 -16.79 -2.72 7.11
CA ILE A 123 -17.58 -2.14 8.20
C ILE A 123 -17.96 -0.72 7.80
N THR A 124 -19.27 -0.44 7.81
CA THR A 124 -19.79 0.91 7.60
C THR A 124 -20.38 1.41 8.90
N ILE A 125 -19.93 2.55 9.38
CA ILE A 125 -20.43 3.21 10.58
C ILE A 125 -21.13 4.49 10.14
N SER A 126 -22.42 4.63 10.47
CA SER A 126 -23.23 5.77 10.06
C SER A 126 -23.69 6.54 11.30
N GLY A 127 -23.21 7.77 11.42
CA GLY A 127 -23.66 8.76 12.39
C GLY A 127 -24.56 9.81 11.76
N ASP A 128 -24.77 10.92 12.48
CA ASP A 128 -25.59 12.07 12.06
C ASP A 128 -25.20 12.57 10.65
N ILE A 129 -24.03 13.18 10.51
CA ILE A 129 -23.54 13.67 9.22
C ILE A 129 -22.44 12.81 8.61
N PHE A 130 -21.82 11.92 9.38
CA PHE A 130 -20.65 11.15 8.95
C PHE A 130 -21.01 9.72 8.59
N THR A 131 -20.39 9.22 7.52
CA THR A 131 -20.29 7.80 7.20
C THR A 131 -18.81 7.43 7.16
N ILE A 132 -18.40 6.52 8.04
CA ILE A 132 -17.05 5.96 8.09
C ILE A 132 -17.10 4.57 7.47
N THR A 133 -16.31 4.33 6.45
CA THR A 133 -16.14 2.99 5.86
C THR A 133 -14.75 2.48 6.16
N ILE A 134 -14.67 1.28 6.73
CA ILE A 134 -13.43 0.55 6.99
C ILE A 134 -13.45 -0.68 6.09
N LEU A 135 -12.53 -0.74 5.14
CA LEU A 135 -12.43 -1.83 4.19
C LEU A 135 -11.14 -2.63 4.41
N GLN A 136 -11.27 -3.94 4.55
CA GLN A 136 -10.18 -4.89 4.71
C GLN A 136 -10.23 -5.94 3.60
N GLY A 137 -9.05 -6.31 3.12
CA GLY A 137 -8.86 -7.16 1.95
C GLY A 137 -7.45 -7.01 1.36
N GLY A 138 -7.21 -7.67 0.23
CA GLY A 138 -5.93 -7.58 -0.48
C GLY A 138 -5.72 -6.21 -1.15
N PHE A 139 -5.33 -5.19 -0.37
CA PHE A 139 -5.03 -3.85 -0.88
C PHE A 139 -3.54 -3.65 -1.12
N GLY A 140 -3.19 -3.04 -2.25
CA GLY A 140 -1.90 -2.40 -2.41
C GLY A 140 -1.78 -1.19 -1.49
N GLY A 141 -0.58 -0.91 -1.00
CA GLY A 141 -0.30 0.28 -0.20
C GLY A 141 -0.04 1.51 -1.08
N SER A 142 -0.29 2.69 -0.52
CA SER A 142 0.10 3.98 -1.08
C SER A 142 0.71 4.87 -0.01
N ILE A 143 1.68 5.69 -0.42
CA ILE A 143 2.30 6.68 0.45
C ILE A 143 1.42 7.92 0.47
N CYS A 144 1.21 8.50 1.65
CA CYS A 144 0.56 9.79 1.79
C CYS A 144 1.63 10.90 1.79
N LEU A 145 1.65 11.69 0.72
CA LEU A 145 2.56 12.80 0.53
C LEU A 145 1.90 14.13 0.91
N PHE A 146 2.67 14.98 1.56
CA PHE A 146 2.28 16.32 2.01
C PHE A 146 3.18 17.39 1.36
N PRO A 147 2.79 18.67 1.37
CA PRO A 147 3.60 19.74 0.81
C PRO A 147 5.02 19.77 1.37
N GLY A 148 6.01 19.66 0.48
CA GLY A 148 7.44 19.62 0.83
C GLY A 148 8.04 18.22 0.91
N ASP A 149 7.22 17.17 0.90
CA ASP A 149 7.72 15.80 0.79
C ASP A 149 8.32 15.57 -0.62
N PRO A 150 9.40 14.76 -0.74
CA PRO A 150 9.92 14.39 -2.04
C PRO A 150 8.91 13.52 -2.78
N ASP A 151 8.91 13.64 -4.10
CA ASP A 151 8.19 12.70 -4.94
C ASP A 151 8.85 11.33 -4.86
N LEU A 152 8.04 10.31 -4.56
CA LEU A 152 8.47 8.92 -4.46
C LEU A 152 7.83 8.10 -5.59
N GLU A 153 8.57 7.14 -6.12
CA GLU A 153 8.07 6.22 -7.14
C GLU A 153 7.06 5.24 -6.52
N GLY A 154 5.90 5.07 -7.17
CA GLY A 154 4.84 4.16 -6.74
C GLY A 154 3.49 4.86 -6.50
N PRO A 155 2.47 4.12 -6.02
CA PRO A 155 1.18 4.70 -5.68
C PRO A 155 1.31 5.71 -4.53
N SER A 156 0.81 6.93 -4.74
CA SER A 156 0.81 7.96 -3.71
C SER A 156 -0.50 8.75 -3.71
N GLY A 157 -1.03 9.03 -2.51
CA GLY A 157 -2.05 10.04 -2.29
C GLY A 157 -1.41 11.37 -1.89
N ARG A 158 -1.83 12.49 -2.49
CA ARG A 158 -1.31 13.82 -2.16
C ARG A 158 -2.38 14.61 -1.42
N TYR A 159 -2.00 15.17 -0.27
CA TYR A 159 -2.91 15.86 0.63
C TYR A 159 -2.36 17.21 1.08
N ASP A 160 -3.16 18.26 0.89
CA ASP A 160 -2.79 19.63 1.30
C ASP A 160 -2.89 19.84 2.81
N TYR A 161 -3.83 19.15 3.46
CA TYR A 161 -4.20 19.38 4.85
C TYR A 161 -4.37 18.07 5.62
N TYR A 162 -4.09 18.14 6.92
CA TYR A 162 -4.29 17.04 7.83
C TYR A 162 -4.57 17.49 9.26
N GLN A 163 -5.21 16.60 10.02
CA GLN A 163 -5.32 16.63 11.48
C GLN A 163 -4.68 15.36 12.03
N GLU A 164 -3.73 15.52 12.94
CA GLU A 164 -3.12 14.38 13.62
C GLU A 164 -3.99 13.89 14.77
N ILE A 165 -4.08 12.57 14.90
CA ILE A 165 -4.89 11.85 15.88
C ILE A 165 -4.03 10.73 16.43
N THR A 166 -3.97 10.57 17.74
CA THR A 166 -3.28 9.43 18.38
C THR A 166 -4.34 8.48 18.91
N THR A 167 -4.21 7.19 18.59
CA THR A 167 -5.16 6.17 19.02
C THR A 167 -4.89 5.72 20.45
N ASN A 168 -5.85 5.01 21.06
CA ASN A 168 -5.67 4.34 22.35
C ASN A 168 -4.54 3.28 22.33
N SER A 169 -4.20 2.76 21.14
CA SER A 169 -3.04 1.88 20.94
C SER A 169 -1.74 2.62 20.60
N ASN A 170 -1.72 3.95 20.75
CA ASN A 170 -0.59 4.81 20.45
C ASN A 170 -0.13 4.77 18.98
N ASP A 171 -1.01 4.35 18.08
CA ASP A 171 -0.80 4.53 16.65
C ASP A 171 -1.10 6.00 16.29
N ARG A 172 -0.36 6.53 15.31
CA ARG A 172 -0.57 7.91 14.85
C ARG A 172 -1.27 7.91 13.52
N PHE A 173 -2.42 8.57 13.47
CA PHE A 173 -3.18 8.82 12.27
C PHE A 173 -3.09 10.27 11.83
N ARG A 174 -3.26 10.47 10.52
CA ARG A 174 -3.62 11.75 9.92
C ARG A 174 -4.95 11.57 9.21
N ARG A 175 -5.97 12.31 9.67
CA ARG A 175 -7.16 12.56 8.86
C ARG A 175 -6.77 13.58 7.81
N VAL A 176 -6.85 13.20 6.55
CA VAL A 176 -6.31 13.97 5.41
C VAL A 176 -7.42 14.42 4.47
N TRP A 177 -7.22 15.57 3.83
CA TRP A 177 -8.12 16.11 2.81
C TRP A 177 -7.39 17.11 1.90
N ASN A 178 -8.02 17.42 0.76
CA ASN A 178 -7.58 18.43 -0.20
C ASN A 178 -8.47 19.68 -0.14
N SER A 179 -8.00 20.78 -0.72
CA SER A 179 -8.78 22.02 -0.79
C SER A 179 -10.14 21.82 -1.48
N GLY A 180 -11.21 22.36 -0.87
CA GLY A 180 -12.61 22.18 -1.30
C GLY A 180 -13.58 22.18 -0.11
N PRO A 181 -14.90 21.99 -0.30
CA PRO A 181 -15.80 21.72 0.82
C PRO A 181 -15.33 20.44 1.53
N PHE A 182 -15.11 20.53 2.84
CA PHE A 182 -14.51 19.46 3.65
C PHE A 182 -15.50 18.32 3.92
N THR A 183 -15.91 17.61 2.89
CA THR A 183 -16.90 16.53 2.99
C THR A 183 -16.30 15.15 2.77
N GLY A 184 -15.09 15.05 2.23
CA GLY A 184 -14.39 13.77 2.05
C GLY A 184 -13.08 13.78 2.82
N TYR A 185 -12.84 12.71 3.58
CA TYR A 185 -11.59 12.48 4.28
C TYR A 185 -11.10 11.04 4.08
N SER A 186 -9.80 10.86 4.22
CA SER A 186 -9.17 9.54 4.34
C SER A 186 -8.28 9.49 5.57
N LEU A 187 -7.85 8.30 5.97
CA LEU A 187 -6.83 8.14 7.00
C LEU A 187 -5.51 7.63 6.43
N CYS A 188 -4.43 8.28 6.85
CA CYS A 188 -3.07 7.78 6.73
C CYS A 188 -2.54 7.42 8.11
N GLN A 189 -1.76 6.35 8.21
CA GLN A 189 -1.09 5.95 9.45
C GLN A 189 0.42 6.17 9.33
N LEU A 190 1.04 6.66 10.41
CA LEU A 190 2.49 6.70 10.51
C LEU A 190 3.04 5.28 10.70
N THR A 191 3.97 4.90 9.84
CA THR A 191 4.72 3.65 9.91
C THR A 191 6.23 3.96 9.91
N GLN A 192 7.06 2.92 9.95
CA GLN A 192 8.51 3.07 9.77
C GLN A 192 8.90 3.65 8.38
N TYR A 193 8.01 3.60 7.40
CA TYR A 193 8.22 4.12 6.04
C TYR A 193 7.51 5.46 5.81
N GLY A 194 7.09 6.15 6.88
CA GLY A 194 6.32 7.39 6.80
C GLY A 194 4.80 7.16 6.81
N TRP A 195 4.05 8.13 6.31
CA TRP A 195 2.59 8.12 6.31
C TRP A 195 2.06 7.28 5.15
N ASN A 196 1.24 6.27 5.44
CA ASN A 196 0.77 5.32 4.45
C ASN A 196 -0.73 5.01 4.61
N ALA A 197 -1.35 4.59 3.51
CA ALA A 197 -2.65 3.93 3.48
C ALA A 197 -2.49 2.56 2.77
N PRO A 198 -3.31 1.53 3.09
CA PRO A 198 -4.26 1.50 4.19
C PRO A 198 -3.57 1.60 5.56
N THR A 199 -4.38 1.85 6.59
CA THR A 199 -3.92 1.75 7.97
C THR A 199 -3.81 0.28 8.39
N LEU A 200 -3.24 0.02 9.56
CA LEU A 200 -3.22 -1.30 10.19
C LEU A 200 -4.65 -1.83 10.51
N TYR A 201 -5.66 -0.97 10.41
CA TYR A 201 -7.07 -1.29 10.68
C TYR A 201 -7.88 -1.46 9.38
N GLY A 202 -7.28 -1.20 8.21
CA GLY A 202 -7.94 -1.21 6.91
C GLY A 202 -7.80 0.11 6.16
N HIS A 203 -8.35 0.16 4.96
CA HIS A 203 -8.55 1.39 4.21
C HIS A 203 -9.76 2.12 4.81
N ILE A 204 -9.53 3.29 5.39
CA ILE A 204 -10.58 4.06 6.08
C ILE A 204 -10.90 5.31 5.27
N SER A 205 -12.13 5.39 4.78
CA SER A 205 -12.70 6.58 4.13
C SER A 205 -13.84 7.14 4.97
N ILE A 206 -13.96 8.46 4.97
CA ILE A 206 -14.97 9.17 5.75
C ILE A 206 -15.64 10.17 4.82
N GLU A 207 -16.97 10.11 4.76
CA GLU A 207 -17.78 11.04 4.01
C GLU A 207 -18.71 11.80 4.97
N ALA A 208 -18.88 13.09 4.74
CA ALA A 208 -19.81 13.94 5.44
C ALA A 208 -20.87 14.46 4.46
N SER A 209 -22.14 14.38 4.83
CA SER A 209 -23.26 14.84 4.00
C SER A 209 -23.27 16.37 3.78
N GLN A 210 -22.56 17.09 4.64
CA GLN A 210 -22.37 18.54 4.60
C GLN A 210 -21.01 18.91 5.22
N VAL A 211 -20.57 20.15 5.04
CA VAL A 211 -19.33 20.63 5.67
C VAL A 211 -19.50 20.57 7.20
N PRO A 212 -18.69 19.78 7.92
CA PRO A 212 -18.89 19.57 9.34
C PRO A 212 -18.48 20.81 10.14
N THR A 213 -19.18 21.02 11.25
CA THR A 213 -18.78 22.00 12.27
C THR A 213 -17.58 21.50 13.06
N SER A 214 -16.87 22.41 13.74
CA SER A 214 -15.75 22.04 14.61
C SER A 214 -16.12 20.99 15.67
N GLN A 215 -17.34 21.08 16.23
CA GLN A 215 -17.79 20.14 17.24
C GLN A 215 -18.05 18.74 16.67
N GLN A 216 -18.62 18.66 15.45
CA GLN A 216 -18.79 17.40 14.75
C GLN A 216 -17.43 16.78 14.41
N THR A 217 -16.43 17.57 13.99
CA THR A 217 -15.08 17.04 13.76
C THR A 217 -14.40 16.54 15.03
N VAL A 218 -14.67 17.13 16.20
CA VAL A 218 -14.16 16.63 17.48
C VAL A 218 -14.75 15.26 17.83
N ILE A 219 -16.04 15.05 17.58
CA ILE A 219 -16.70 13.76 17.77
C ILE A 219 -16.08 12.71 16.85
N LEU A 220 -15.91 13.04 15.56
CA LEU A 220 -15.23 12.18 14.59
C LEU A 220 -13.82 11.81 15.06
N ASP A 221 -13.01 12.80 15.43
CA ASP A 221 -11.63 12.59 15.86
C ASP A 221 -11.58 11.75 17.15
N GLY A 222 -12.58 11.87 18.04
CA GLY A 222 -12.76 11.01 19.21
C GLY A 222 -13.03 9.54 18.84
N VAL A 223 -13.87 9.28 17.83
CA VAL A 223 -14.09 7.92 17.30
C VAL A 223 -12.78 7.36 16.72
N LEU A 224 -12.07 8.14 15.92
CA LEU A 224 -10.81 7.72 15.31
C LEU A 224 -9.69 7.51 16.35
N ALA A 225 -9.67 8.29 17.43
CA ALA A 225 -8.75 8.10 18.54
C ALA A 225 -9.08 6.84 19.37
N SER A 226 -10.32 6.37 19.36
CA SER A 226 -10.73 5.23 20.19
C SER A 226 -10.24 3.87 19.69
N PHE A 227 -9.68 3.80 18.47
CA PHE A 227 -9.16 2.57 17.90
C PHE A 227 -8.15 1.91 18.84
N THR A 228 -8.36 0.61 19.06
CA THR A 228 -7.51 -0.22 19.91
C THR A 228 -7.20 -1.52 19.18
N LYS A 229 -5.91 -1.82 19.00
CA LYS A 229 -5.43 -3.09 18.48
C LYS A 229 -5.56 -4.18 19.54
N LYS A 230 -5.97 -5.38 19.11
CA LYS A 230 -6.20 -6.56 19.98
C LYS A 230 -5.24 -7.69 19.66
#